data_AF-A0A960SSU1-F1
#
_entry.id   AF-A0A960SSU1-F1
#
_cell.length_a   1.000
_cell.length_b   1.000
_cell.length_c   1.000
_cell.angle_alpha   90.00
_cell.angle_beta   90.00
_cell.angle_gamma   90.00
#
_symmetry.space_group_name_H-M   'P 1'
#
loop_
_entity.id
_entity.type
_entity.pdbx_description
1 polymer ?
#
loop_
_entity_poly.entity_id
_entity_poly.type
_entity_poly.pdbx_seq_one_letter_code
_entity_poly.pdbx_strand_id
1 'polypeptide(L)'
;KLDGNHLTSRIALQLYGRSFFLQDQPVAEASRAAYDYFLAQARQYWVQLGERQSQGHLALALLRFGDAATPAAIVKSLKERSVTDDELGRFWRDTELSWWWFRAPIETQALMIEVFAEVARDEAAVDECQTWLLKQKQTQDWKTTKATADAIYALLLRGRNLLASDKLVEVRLAGTPVKPVQVEAGTGFYEQRFAGSEVRPAMGNVTVVKP
;
A
#
# COMPACT_ATOMS: atom_id res chain seq x y z
N LYS A 1 11.38 -32.34 13.84
CA LYS A 1 12.83 -32.24 13.54
C LYS A 1 13.10 -30.80 13.13
N LEU A 2 14.16 -30.14 13.62
CA LEU A 2 14.38 -28.71 13.38
C LEU A 2 14.87 -28.39 11.94
N ASP A 3 15.24 -29.41 11.17
CA ASP A 3 15.77 -29.26 9.80
C ASP A 3 14.68 -29.09 8.72
N GLY A 4 13.41 -29.16 9.12
CA GLY A 4 12.28 -28.91 8.23
C GLY A 4 11.96 -27.43 8.04
N ASN A 5 11.16 -27.12 7.02
CA ASN A 5 10.53 -25.81 6.88
C ASN A 5 9.34 -25.70 7.86
N HIS A 6 9.48 -24.84 8.87
CA HIS A 6 8.40 -24.52 9.81
C HIS A 6 7.90 -23.09 9.66
N LEU A 7 8.32 -22.37 8.61
CA LEU A 7 7.89 -21.01 8.34
C LEU A 7 6.41 -21.01 7.91
N THR A 8 5.61 -20.15 8.54
CA THR A 8 4.19 -19.98 8.21
C THR A 8 3.82 -18.50 8.18
N SER A 9 2.68 -18.16 7.57
CA SER A 9 2.17 -16.78 7.57
C SER A 9 1.96 -16.23 8.99
N ARG A 10 1.63 -17.09 9.96
CA ARG A 10 1.53 -16.69 11.38
C ARG A 10 2.88 -16.32 11.97
N ILE A 11 3.93 -17.09 11.67
CA ILE A 11 5.29 -16.77 12.12
C ILE A 11 5.77 -15.47 11.46
N ALA A 12 5.51 -15.28 10.17
CA ALA A 12 5.85 -14.04 9.49
C ALA A 12 5.17 -12.82 10.14
N LEU A 13 3.86 -12.91 10.39
CA LEU A 13 3.11 -11.86 11.09
C LEU A 13 3.64 -11.62 12.51
N GLN A 14 4.00 -12.68 13.24
CA GLN A 14 4.54 -12.56 14.59
C GLN A 14 5.92 -11.88 14.61
N LEU A 15 6.82 -12.24 13.68
CA LEU A 15 8.12 -11.58 13.52
C LEU A 15 7.94 -10.10 13.17
N TYR A 16 7.01 -9.78 12.26
CA TYR A 16 6.65 -8.41 11.93
C TYR A 16 6.11 -7.64 13.12
N GLY A 17 5.10 -8.18 13.83
CA GLY A 17 4.55 -7.56 15.03
C GLY A 17 5.60 -7.36 16.12
N ARG A 18 6.51 -8.32 16.30
CA ARG A 18 7.59 -8.20 17.29
C ARG A 18 8.58 -7.09 16.94
N SER A 19 8.84 -6.88 15.66
CA SER A 19 9.84 -5.93 15.17
C SER A 19 9.58 -4.48 15.59
N PHE A 20 8.32 -4.12 15.88
CA PHE A 20 7.94 -2.76 16.32
C PHE A 20 8.47 -2.41 17.71
N PHE A 21 8.68 -3.39 18.57
CA PHE A 21 8.94 -3.16 19.99
C PHE A 21 10.37 -3.52 20.39
N LEU A 22 11.28 -3.70 19.44
CA LEU A 22 12.65 -4.17 19.75
C LEU A 22 13.46 -3.17 20.59
N GLN A 23 13.18 -1.87 20.46
CA GLN A 23 13.85 -0.81 21.22
C GLN A 23 13.34 -0.76 22.67
N ASP A 24 12.02 -0.69 22.85
CA ASP A 24 11.42 -0.56 24.19
C ASP A 24 11.36 -1.87 24.97
N GLN A 25 11.25 -2.99 24.24
CA GLN A 25 11.22 -4.34 24.81
C GLN A 25 12.16 -5.22 23.99
N PRO A 26 13.42 -5.43 24.39
CA PRO A 26 14.32 -6.33 23.68
C PRO A 26 13.85 -7.79 23.78
N VAL A 27 14.31 -8.64 22.86
CA VAL A 27 14.03 -10.08 22.93
C VAL A 27 14.74 -10.67 24.17
N ALA A 28 13.94 -11.21 25.09
CA ALA A 28 14.43 -11.87 26.30
C ALA A 28 15.36 -13.04 25.94
N GLU A 29 16.41 -13.23 26.74
CA GLU A 29 17.42 -14.25 26.52
C GLU A 29 16.82 -15.66 26.39
N ALA A 30 15.84 -15.98 27.25
CA ALA A 30 15.13 -17.27 27.23
C ALA A 30 14.38 -17.54 25.91
N SER A 31 14.02 -16.52 25.14
CA SER A 31 13.33 -16.67 23.86
C SER A 31 14.24 -16.47 22.65
N ARG A 32 15.49 -16.03 22.86
CA ARG A 32 16.43 -15.67 21.78
C ARG A 32 16.66 -16.82 20.81
N ALA A 33 16.88 -18.03 21.33
CA ALA A 33 17.07 -19.23 20.50
C ALA A 33 15.89 -19.49 19.54
N ALA A 34 14.65 -19.24 19.98
CA ALA A 34 13.47 -19.43 19.14
C ALA A 34 13.37 -18.33 18.05
N TYR A 35 13.70 -17.08 18.40
CA TYR A 35 13.73 -15.99 17.42
C TYR A 35 14.83 -16.19 16.38
N ASP A 36 16.05 -16.53 16.80
CA ASP A 36 17.16 -16.79 15.89
C ASP A 36 16.84 -17.94 14.94
N TYR A 37 16.17 -18.99 15.45
CA TYR A 37 15.66 -20.08 14.64
C TYR A 37 14.66 -19.60 13.57
N PHE A 38 13.61 -18.86 13.96
CA PHE A 38 12.60 -18.42 13.00
C PHE A 38 13.09 -17.32 12.04
N LEU A 39 14.06 -16.50 12.45
CA LEU A 39 14.75 -15.56 11.55
C LEU A 39 15.58 -16.33 10.51
N ALA A 40 16.29 -17.40 10.91
CA ALA A 40 16.99 -18.26 9.96
C ALA A 40 16.00 -18.96 9.00
N GLN A 41 14.87 -19.45 9.49
CA GLN A 41 13.81 -20.04 8.66
C GLN A 41 13.24 -19.00 7.68
N ALA A 42 13.02 -17.76 8.11
CA ALA A 42 12.57 -16.67 7.25
C ALA A 42 13.57 -16.40 6.12
N ARG A 43 14.88 -16.36 6.42
CA ARG A 43 15.94 -16.19 5.42
C ARG A 43 15.98 -17.31 4.39
N GLN A 44 15.78 -18.54 4.84
CA GLN A 44 15.90 -19.73 4.01
C GLN A 44 14.64 -20.01 3.17
N TYR A 45 13.44 -19.79 3.72
CA TYR A 45 12.20 -20.33 3.18
C TYR A 45 11.18 -19.27 2.73
N TRP A 46 11.51 -17.97 2.71
CA TRP A 46 10.58 -16.92 2.28
C TRP A 46 10.00 -17.13 0.87
N VAL A 47 10.74 -17.78 -0.04
CA VAL A 47 10.27 -18.12 -1.39
C VAL A 47 9.11 -19.14 -1.33
N GLN A 48 9.18 -20.10 -0.41
CA GLN A 48 8.17 -21.15 -0.25
C GLN A 48 6.91 -20.67 0.46
N LEU A 49 6.98 -19.54 1.18
CA LEU A 49 5.83 -18.97 1.91
C LEU A 49 4.69 -18.55 0.97
N GLY A 50 4.97 -18.30 -0.32
CA GLY A 50 4.00 -18.18 -1.42
C GLY A 50 3.10 -16.94 -1.41
N GLU A 51 2.92 -16.31 -0.25
CA GLU A 51 1.94 -15.25 -0.02
C GLU A 51 2.59 -13.87 0.05
N ARG A 52 2.11 -12.94 -0.78
CA ARG A 52 2.66 -11.58 -0.91
C ARG A 52 2.67 -10.82 0.42
N GLN A 53 1.57 -10.85 1.17
CA GLN A 53 1.49 -10.16 2.45
C GLN A 53 2.52 -10.72 3.44
N SER A 54 2.60 -12.04 3.56
CA SER A 54 3.55 -12.69 4.46
C SER A 54 5.01 -12.44 4.07
N GLN A 55 5.32 -12.38 2.77
CA GLN A 55 6.64 -11.97 2.30
C GLN A 55 6.96 -10.52 2.69
N GLY A 56 5.99 -9.60 2.57
CA GLY A 56 6.13 -8.23 3.05
C GLY A 56 6.41 -8.14 4.55
N HIS A 57 5.68 -8.91 5.37
CA HIS A 57 5.93 -9.03 6.81
C HIS A 57 7.37 -9.46 7.10
N LEU A 58 7.87 -10.46 6.37
CA LEU A 58 9.25 -10.92 6.53
C LEU A 58 10.28 -9.88 6.10
N ALA A 59 10.05 -9.18 4.98
CA ALA A 59 10.97 -8.14 4.53
C ALA A 59 11.14 -7.05 5.58
N LEU A 60 10.04 -6.55 6.14
CA LEU A 60 10.05 -5.53 7.19
C LEU A 60 10.65 -6.06 8.50
N ALA A 61 10.26 -7.26 8.91
CA ALA A 61 10.80 -7.88 10.12
C ALA A 61 12.31 -8.06 10.01
N LEU A 62 12.80 -8.72 8.96
CA LEU A 62 14.22 -9.01 8.76
C LEU A 62 15.05 -7.73 8.68
N LEU A 63 14.56 -6.69 8.00
CA LEU A 63 15.21 -5.38 7.97
C LEU A 63 15.40 -4.82 9.39
N ARG A 64 14.33 -4.82 10.20
CA ARG A 64 14.33 -4.28 11.57
C ARG A 64 15.14 -5.15 12.54
N PHE A 65 15.27 -6.44 12.27
CA PHE A 65 16.16 -7.37 12.97
C PHE A 65 17.63 -7.29 12.46
N GLY A 66 17.95 -6.39 11.54
CA GLY A 66 19.31 -6.09 11.10
C GLY A 66 19.83 -6.90 9.91
N ASP A 67 18.96 -7.63 9.21
CA ASP A 67 19.31 -8.28 7.94
C ASP A 67 19.17 -7.30 6.78
N ALA A 68 20.24 -7.08 6.03
CA ALA A 68 20.24 -6.19 4.87
C ALA A 68 19.99 -6.92 3.54
N ALA A 69 20.36 -8.19 3.41
CA ALA A 69 20.39 -8.88 2.12
C ALA A 69 19.04 -9.51 1.78
N THR A 70 18.42 -10.19 2.75
CA THR A 70 17.17 -10.92 2.52
C THR A 70 16.00 -9.99 2.19
N PRO A 71 15.78 -8.86 2.90
CA PRO A 71 14.70 -7.93 2.57
C PRO A 71 14.81 -7.39 1.14
N ALA A 72 16.02 -7.05 0.68
CA ALA A 72 16.24 -6.56 -0.67
C ALA A 72 15.87 -7.62 -1.74
N ALA A 73 16.20 -8.89 -1.50
CA ALA A 73 15.82 -9.99 -2.38
C ALA A 73 14.28 -10.19 -2.42
N ILE A 74 13.62 -10.10 -1.27
CA ILE A 74 12.16 -10.18 -1.17
C ILE A 74 11.51 -9.04 -1.95
N VAL A 75 11.93 -7.79 -1.70
CA VAL A 75 11.42 -6.60 -2.41
C VAL A 75 11.59 -6.71 -3.91
N LYS A 76 12.77 -7.15 -4.37
CA LYS A 76 13.03 -7.38 -5.79
C LYS A 76 12.02 -8.37 -6.38
N SER A 77 11.82 -9.52 -5.74
CA SER A 77 10.85 -10.53 -6.18
C SER A 77 9.40 -10.01 -6.15
N LEU A 78 9.04 -9.19 -5.17
CA LEU A 78 7.72 -8.56 -5.08
C LEU A 78 7.49 -7.60 -6.25
N LYS A 79 8.49 -6.76 -6.55
CA LYS A 79 8.45 -5.78 -7.64
C LYS A 79 8.40 -6.45 -9.02
N GLU A 80 9.20 -7.49 -9.25
CA GLU A 80 9.23 -8.26 -10.51
C GLU A 80 7.90 -8.94 -10.82
N ARG A 81 7.11 -9.30 -9.81
CA ARG A 81 5.79 -9.93 -9.98
C ARG A 81 4.63 -8.93 -10.05
N SER A 82 4.92 -7.63 -10.00
CA SER A 82 3.91 -6.57 -10.09
C SER A 82 3.67 -6.11 -11.52
N VAL A 83 2.51 -5.52 -11.75
CA VAL A 83 2.14 -4.83 -12.97
C VAL A 83 2.12 -3.33 -12.66
N THR A 84 2.70 -2.53 -13.55
CA THR A 84 2.61 -1.06 -13.50
C THR A 84 1.75 -0.61 -14.67
N ASP A 85 0.80 0.27 -14.38
CA ASP A 85 -0.10 0.89 -15.35
C ASP A 85 -0.24 2.38 -15.02
N ASP A 86 -0.25 3.23 -16.05
CA ASP A 86 -0.27 4.69 -15.87
C ASP A 86 -1.57 5.18 -15.21
N GLU A 87 -2.68 4.46 -15.37
CA GLU A 87 -3.95 4.80 -14.77
C GLU A 87 -4.17 4.10 -13.43
N LEU A 88 -3.91 2.79 -13.36
CA LEU A 88 -4.22 1.97 -12.19
C LEU A 88 -3.08 1.97 -11.15
N GLY A 89 -1.90 2.45 -11.49
CA GLY A 89 -0.72 2.39 -10.64
C GLY A 89 -0.08 1.00 -10.61
N ARG A 90 0.56 0.65 -9.48
CA ARG A 90 1.26 -0.63 -9.29
C ARG A 90 0.38 -1.62 -8.53
N PHE A 91 0.18 -2.80 -9.10
CA PHE A 91 -0.68 -3.83 -8.53
C PHE A 91 -0.23 -5.25 -8.89
N TRP A 92 -0.90 -6.24 -8.30
CA TRP A 92 -0.65 -7.66 -8.55
C TRP A 92 -1.95 -8.29 -9.03
N ARG A 93 -1.84 -9.18 -10.02
CA ARG A 93 -2.99 -9.92 -10.56
C ARG A 93 -3.29 -11.13 -9.67
N ASP A 94 -3.64 -10.84 -8.42
CA ASP A 94 -4.05 -11.88 -7.48
C ASP A 94 -5.40 -12.44 -7.95
N THR A 95 -5.44 -13.71 -8.36
CA THR A 95 -6.57 -14.31 -9.09
C THR A 95 -7.70 -14.84 -8.21
N GLU A 96 -7.59 -14.75 -6.88
CA GLU A 96 -8.50 -15.45 -5.98
C GLU A 96 -9.01 -14.57 -4.82
N LEU A 97 -10.34 -14.47 -4.72
CA LEU A 97 -10.99 -14.16 -3.45
C LEU A 97 -10.71 -15.32 -2.49
N SER A 98 -10.05 -15.01 -1.38
CA SER A 98 -9.67 -16.00 -0.38
C SER A 98 -10.21 -15.62 0.99
N TRP A 99 -10.58 -16.64 1.77
CA TRP A 99 -10.96 -16.48 3.18
C TRP A 99 -9.73 -16.33 4.09
N TRP A 100 -8.53 -16.54 3.56
CA TRP A 100 -7.29 -16.39 4.31
C TRP A 100 -6.91 -14.93 4.48
N TRP A 101 -6.70 -14.50 5.72
CA TRP A 101 -6.35 -13.11 6.05
C TRP A 101 -5.09 -12.60 5.32
N PHE A 102 -4.14 -13.49 5.00
CA PHE A 102 -2.90 -13.16 4.29
C PHE A 102 -3.06 -12.95 2.77
N ARG A 103 -4.29 -13.04 2.28
CA ARG A 103 -4.69 -12.74 0.90
C ARG A 103 -5.68 -11.57 0.82
N ALA A 104 -5.78 -10.78 1.88
CA ALA A 104 -6.68 -9.63 1.93
C ALA A 104 -6.09 -8.48 1.08
N PRO A 105 -6.76 -8.05 -0.01
CA PRO A 105 -6.12 -7.25 -1.06
C PRO A 105 -5.75 -5.83 -0.61
N ILE A 106 -6.61 -5.17 0.17
CA ILE A 106 -6.38 -3.81 0.65
C ILE A 106 -5.26 -3.79 1.68
N GLU A 107 -5.31 -4.69 2.66
CA GLU A 107 -4.29 -4.84 3.70
C GLU A 107 -2.94 -5.27 3.10
N THR A 108 -2.95 -6.13 2.08
CA THR A 108 -1.73 -6.53 1.38
C THR A 108 -1.12 -5.36 0.64
N GLN A 109 -1.94 -4.56 -0.04
CA GLN A 109 -1.45 -3.38 -0.75
C GLN A 109 -0.91 -2.31 0.20
N ALA A 110 -1.60 -2.05 1.32
CA ALA A 110 -1.12 -1.15 2.37
C ALA A 110 0.25 -1.60 2.90
N LEU A 111 0.43 -2.91 3.10
CA LEU A 111 1.73 -3.46 3.50
C LEU A 111 2.80 -3.29 2.41
N MET A 112 2.45 -3.41 1.12
CA MET A 112 3.43 -3.18 0.05
C MET A 112 3.92 -1.73 0.03
N ILE A 113 3.05 -0.75 0.34
CA ILE A 113 3.46 0.65 0.49
C ILE A 113 4.50 0.79 1.60
N GLU A 114 4.29 0.14 2.75
CA GLU A 114 5.28 0.14 3.84
C GLU A 114 6.60 -0.53 3.44
N VAL A 115 6.52 -1.68 2.75
CA VAL A 115 7.70 -2.40 2.24
C VAL A 115 8.51 -1.55 1.27
N PHE A 116 7.88 -0.90 0.29
CA PHE A 116 8.60 -0.03 -0.66
C PHE A 116 9.14 1.23 0.00
N ALA A 117 8.42 1.80 0.97
CA ALA A 117 8.88 2.98 1.69
C ALA A 117 10.09 2.68 2.58
N GLU A 118 10.05 1.59 3.36
CA GLU A 118 11.06 1.33 4.40
C GLU A 118 12.23 0.50 3.87
N VAL A 119 11.96 -0.57 3.12
CA VAL A 119 12.98 -1.51 2.65
C VAL A 119 13.60 -1.04 1.35
N ALA A 120 12.76 -0.70 0.35
CA ALA A 120 13.24 -0.30 -0.97
C ALA A 120 13.66 1.17 -1.02
N ARG A 121 13.04 2.02 -0.19
CA ARG A 121 13.08 3.49 -0.28
C ARG A 121 12.74 3.98 -1.69
N ASP A 122 11.73 3.36 -2.28
CA ASP A 122 11.30 3.60 -3.66
C ASP A 122 10.01 4.42 -3.65
N GLU A 123 10.15 5.74 -3.66
CA GLU A 123 9.02 6.68 -3.62
C GLU A 123 8.07 6.52 -4.82
N ALA A 124 8.61 6.21 -6.00
CA ALA A 124 7.78 6.00 -7.19
C ALA A 124 6.89 4.76 -7.02
N ALA A 125 7.45 3.65 -6.54
CA ALA A 125 6.65 2.45 -6.28
C ALA A 125 5.61 2.67 -5.17
N VAL A 126 5.91 3.52 -4.17
CA VAL A 126 4.94 3.93 -3.14
C VAL A 126 3.77 4.69 -3.76
N ASP A 127 4.04 5.73 -4.54
CA ASP A 127 3.00 6.55 -5.17
C ASP A 127 2.12 5.74 -6.13
N GLU A 128 2.74 4.83 -6.89
CA GLU A 128 2.02 3.90 -7.78
C GLU A 128 1.11 2.94 -6.99
N CYS A 129 1.57 2.42 -5.84
CA CYS A 129 0.74 1.54 -5.00
C CYS A 129 -0.41 2.30 -4.33
N GLN A 130 -0.18 3.56 -3.93
CA GLN A 130 -1.22 4.46 -3.40
C GLN A 130 -2.27 4.81 -4.46
N THR A 131 -1.84 5.04 -5.70
CA THR A 131 -2.74 5.26 -6.84
C THR A 131 -3.71 4.10 -6.99
N TRP A 132 -3.22 2.87 -6.90
CA TRP A 132 -4.09 1.69 -6.94
C TRP A 132 -5.11 1.66 -5.79
N LEU A 133 -4.70 1.96 -4.54
CA LEU A 133 -5.62 2.00 -3.40
C LEU A 133 -6.76 3.00 -3.60
N LEU A 134 -6.44 4.19 -4.12
CA LEU A 134 -7.42 5.23 -4.41
C LEU A 134 -8.38 4.80 -5.52
N LYS A 135 -7.86 4.17 -6.58
CA LYS A 135 -8.67 3.60 -7.67
C LYS A 135 -9.60 2.48 -7.19
N GLN A 136 -9.14 1.63 -6.28
CA GLN A 136 -10.02 0.65 -5.64
C GLN A 136 -11.11 1.33 -4.83
N LYS A 137 -10.80 2.38 -4.06
CA LYS A 137 -11.80 3.09 -3.26
C LYS A 137 -12.85 3.84 -4.10
N GLN A 138 -12.47 4.28 -5.30
CA GLN A 138 -13.37 4.96 -6.23
C GLN A 138 -14.48 4.02 -6.74
N THR A 139 -14.18 2.74 -6.93
CA THR A 139 -15.12 1.78 -7.54
C THR A 139 -15.67 0.75 -6.56
N GLN A 140 -15.00 0.55 -5.42
CA GLN A 140 -15.33 -0.45 -4.41
C GLN A 140 -15.26 0.15 -3.01
N ASP A 141 -16.02 -0.43 -2.07
CA ASP A 141 -15.86 -0.14 -0.66
C ASP A 141 -14.68 -0.92 -0.05
N TRP A 142 -14.05 -0.35 0.98
CA TRP A 142 -13.11 -1.09 1.82
C TRP A 142 -13.90 -1.81 2.91
N LYS A 143 -14.20 -3.08 2.64
CA LYS A 143 -15.23 -3.87 3.33
C LYS A 143 -15.03 -4.08 4.84
N THR A 144 -13.85 -3.79 5.38
CA THR A 144 -13.52 -4.05 6.79
C THR A 144 -12.91 -2.82 7.46
N THR A 145 -13.03 -2.77 8.79
CA THR A 145 -12.38 -1.74 9.60
C THR A 145 -10.85 -1.83 9.50
N LYS A 146 -10.29 -3.05 9.40
CA LYS A 146 -8.86 -3.28 9.21
C LYS A 146 -8.38 -2.73 7.87
N ALA A 147 -9.04 -3.09 6.77
CA ALA A 147 -8.74 -2.58 5.43
C ALA A 147 -8.75 -1.05 5.40
N THR A 148 -9.76 -0.45 6.04
CA THR A 148 -9.89 1.01 6.12
C THR A 148 -8.75 1.65 6.90
N ALA A 149 -8.42 1.11 8.08
CA ALA A 149 -7.34 1.64 8.90
C ALA A 149 -5.97 1.48 8.23
N ASP A 150 -5.66 0.30 7.68
CA ASP A 150 -4.39 0.01 7.02
C ASP A 150 -4.22 0.89 5.76
N ALA A 151 -5.29 1.11 4.98
CA ALA A 151 -5.23 1.98 3.81
C ALA A 151 -5.04 3.46 4.17
N ILE A 152 -5.75 3.98 5.18
CA ILE A 152 -5.57 5.36 5.66
C ILE A 152 -4.14 5.56 6.19
N TYR A 153 -3.64 4.61 6.98
CA TYR A 153 -2.26 4.63 7.48
C TYR A 153 -1.25 4.71 6.33
N ALA A 154 -1.41 3.86 5.31
CA ALA A 154 -0.52 3.82 4.15
C ALA A 154 -0.61 5.07 3.26
N LEU A 155 -1.78 5.72 3.18
CA LEU A 155 -1.97 6.95 2.39
C LEU A 155 -1.42 8.20 3.10
N LEU A 156 -1.51 8.27 4.42
CA LEU A 156 -1.14 9.48 5.17
C LEU A 156 0.30 9.49 5.66
N LEU A 157 0.86 8.34 6.02
CA LEU A 157 2.16 8.27 6.70
C LEU A 157 3.32 7.81 5.81
N ARG A 158 3.06 7.56 4.52
CA ARG A 158 4.05 7.07 3.57
C ARG A 158 3.90 7.81 2.23
N GLY A 159 5.00 7.94 1.49
CA GLY A 159 5.02 8.65 0.21
C GLY A 159 5.02 10.17 0.37
N ARG A 160 4.71 10.87 -0.73
CA ARG A 160 4.61 12.33 -0.73
C ARG A 160 3.37 12.78 0.05
N ASN A 161 3.44 13.96 0.67
CA ASN A 161 2.29 14.53 1.36
C ASN A 161 1.21 14.94 0.34
N LEU A 162 0.23 14.05 0.13
CA LEU A 162 -0.90 14.24 -0.78
C LEU A 162 -1.78 15.44 -0.41
N LEU A 163 -1.70 15.91 0.84
CA LEU A 163 -2.48 17.04 1.36
C LEU A 163 -1.70 18.36 1.35
N ALA A 164 -0.47 18.38 0.81
CA ALA A 164 0.36 19.58 0.83
C ALA A 164 -0.07 20.65 -0.19
N SER A 165 -0.77 20.25 -1.26
CA SER A 165 -1.22 21.18 -2.30
C SER A 165 -2.62 21.69 -2.00
N ASP A 166 -2.75 23.01 -1.93
CA ASP A 166 -4.03 23.74 -1.90
C ASP A 166 -4.51 24.14 -3.30
N LYS A 167 -3.70 23.90 -4.34
CA LYS A 167 -4.06 24.21 -5.72
C LYS A 167 -5.24 23.36 -6.17
N LEU A 168 -6.25 24.04 -6.70
CA LEU A 168 -7.45 23.41 -7.22
C LEU A 168 -7.23 22.95 -8.66
N VAL A 169 -7.82 21.80 -9.00
CA VAL A 169 -7.91 21.34 -10.39
C VAL A 169 -8.72 22.34 -11.19
N GLU A 170 -8.22 22.78 -12.36
CA GLU A 170 -9.00 23.61 -13.26
C GLU A 170 -9.85 22.74 -14.19
N VAL A 171 -11.16 22.96 -14.18
CA VAL A 171 -12.10 22.31 -15.10
C VAL A 171 -12.65 23.34 -16.07
N ARG A 172 -12.63 23.03 -17.37
CA ARG A 172 -13.26 23.83 -18.42
C ARG A 172 -14.32 23.01 -19.14
N LEU A 173 -15.50 23.58 -19.30
CA LEU A 173 -16.62 23.03 -20.07
C LEU A 173 -16.82 23.87 -21.32
N ALA A 174 -16.72 23.27 -22.51
CA ALA A 174 -16.76 23.99 -23.77
C ALA A 174 -15.78 25.19 -23.84
N GLY A 175 -14.61 25.06 -23.21
CA GLY A 175 -13.60 26.12 -23.09
C GLY A 175 -13.89 27.18 -22.02
N THR A 176 -15.05 27.15 -21.36
CA THR A 176 -15.39 28.07 -20.26
C THR A 176 -14.93 27.49 -18.92
N PRO A 177 -14.12 28.20 -18.13
CA PRO A 177 -13.67 27.72 -16.82
C PRO A 177 -14.84 27.63 -15.84
N VAL A 178 -14.94 26.49 -15.15
CA VAL A 178 -15.83 26.29 -14.01
C VAL A 178 -15.21 27.01 -12.83
N LYS A 179 -15.93 27.98 -12.25
CA LYS A 179 -15.46 28.71 -11.07
C LYS A 179 -15.64 27.81 -9.84
N PRO A 180 -14.59 27.54 -9.07
CA PRO A 180 -14.73 26.84 -7.79
C PRO A 180 -15.50 27.72 -6.80
N VAL A 181 -16.66 27.24 -6.34
CA VAL A 181 -17.47 27.91 -5.31
C VAL A 181 -17.71 26.89 -4.19
N GLN A 182 -17.72 27.34 -2.93
CA GLN A 182 -17.84 26.46 -1.75
C GLN A 182 -16.81 25.31 -1.72
N VAL A 183 -15.56 25.66 -1.99
CA VAL A 183 -14.45 24.70 -1.97
C VAL A 183 -14.29 24.12 -0.57
N GLU A 184 -14.32 22.80 -0.46
CA GLU A 184 -14.11 22.08 0.79
C GLU A 184 -12.66 22.26 1.26
N ALA A 185 -12.51 22.72 2.51
CA ALA A 185 -11.20 22.92 3.10
C ALA A 185 -10.45 21.58 3.24
N GLY A 186 -9.20 21.56 2.78
CA GLY A 186 -8.31 20.40 2.85
C GLY A 186 -8.38 19.47 1.64
N THR A 187 -9.57 19.12 1.15
CA THR A 187 -9.71 18.25 -0.04
C THR A 187 -9.72 19.02 -1.35
N GLY A 188 -10.03 20.32 -1.33
CA GLY A 188 -10.17 21.14 -2.53
C GLY A 188 -11.37 20.73 -3.39
N PHE A 189 -12.29 19.92 -2.85
CA PHE A 189 -13.48 19.50 -3.57
C PHE A 189 -14.40 20.68 -3.84
N TYR A 190 -14.88 20.81 -5.07
CA TYR A 190 -15.92 21.77 -5.43
C TYR A 190 -16.85 21.15 -6.47
N GLU A 191 -18.11 21.56 -6.44
CA GLU A 191 -19.15 21.06 -7.32
C GLU A 191 -19.89 22.22 -7.97
N GLN A 192 -20.14 22.12 -9.29
CA GLN A 192 -21.01 23.03 -10.02
C GLN A 192 -22.13 22.22 -10.67
N ARG A 193 -23.38 22.56 -10.33
CA ARG A 193 -24.57 21.97 -10.96
C ARG A 193 -25.06 22.86 -12.09
N PHE A 194 -25.50 22.23 -13.18
CA PHE A 194 -26.15 22.87 -14.32
C PHE A 194 -27.56 22.30 -14.46
N ALA A 195 -28.56 23.16 -14.59
CA ALA A 195 -29.91 22.74 -14.93
C ALA A 195 -29.95 22.22 -16.37
N GLY A 196 -30.87 21.31 -16.69
CA GLY A 196 -30.94 20.69 -18.02
C GLY A 196 -31.06 21.70 -19.17
N SER A 197 -31.72 22.84 -18.96
CA SER A 197 -31.82 23.93 -19.93
C SER A 197 -30.51 24.68 -20.20
N GLU A 198 -29.55 24.60 -19.28
CA GLU A 198 -28.24 25.25 -19.38
C GLU A 198 -27.22 24.36 -20.11
N VAL A 199 -27.48 23.05 -20.18
CA VAL A 199 -26.59 22.07 -20.80
C VAL A 199 -26.67 22.19 -22.32
N ARG A 200 -25.52 22.49 -22.94
CA ARG A 200 -25.37 22.59 -24.40
C ARG A 200 -24.54 21.40 -24.92
N PRO A 201 -24.75 20.92 -26.16
CA PRO A 201 -23.94 19.85 -26.73
C PRO A 201 -22.43 20.08 -26.63
N ALA A 202 -21.97 21.33 -26.79
CA ALA A 202 -20.57 21.70 -26.69
C ALA A 202 -19.94 21.45 -25.29
N MET A 203 -20.76 21.38 -24.23
CA MET A 203 -20.30 21.10 -22.86
C MET A 203 -19.83 19.65 -22.67
N GLY A 204 -20.06 18.76 -23.63
CA GLY A 204 -19.44 17.43 -23.66
C GLY A 204 -17.91 17.48 -23.80
N ASN A 205 -17.36 18.61 -24.28
CA ASN A 205 -15.91 18.83 -24.32
C ASN A 205 -15.44 19.33 -22.95
N VAL A 206 -14.96 18.40 -22.13
CA VAL A 206 -14.40 18.67 -20.80
C VAL A 206 -12.88 18.69 -20.88
N THR A 207 -12.25 19.76 -20.39
CA THR A 207 -10.79 19.83 -20.22
C THR A 207 -10.47 19.93 -18.75
N VAL A 208 -9.55 19.10 -18.28
CA VAL A 208 -9.09 19.07 -16.89
C VAL A 208 -7.59 19.36 -16.89
N VAL A 209 -7.18 20.42 -16.18
CA VAL A 209 -5.77 20.77 -16.00
C VAL A 209 -5.39 20.47 -14.55
N LYS A 210 -4.44 19.54 -14.39
CA LYS A 210 -3.89 19.19 -13.08
C LYS A 210 -2.88 20.28 -12.64
N PRO A 211 -2.85 20.64 -11.35
CA PRO A 211 -2.01 21.71 -10.80
C PRO A 211 -0.49 21.40 -10.71
#